data_AF-A0A3D2MIU6-F1
#
_entry.id   AF-A0A3D2MIU6-F1
#
_cell.length_a   1.000
_cell.length_b   1.000
_cell.length_c   1.000
_cell.angle_alpha   90.00
_cell.angle_beta   90.00
_cell.angle_gamma   90.00
#
_symmetry.space_group_name_H-M   'P 1'
#
loop_
_entity.id
_entity.type
_entity.pdbx_description
1 polymer ?
#
loop_
_entity_poly.entity_id
_entity_poly.type
_entity_poly.pdbx_seq_one_letter_code
_entity_poly.pdbx_strand_id
1 'polypeptide(L)'
;EYGNTDDFVGHIGGDDFVVLTTPERATPLCRYISERYKEESALLYHSEDLRRGSISGVDRKGRPYQFPLVSLSIGVVNNQTCRPHSIQEVSGLAAEAKRNAKQSTSNISYISSQRDKVYSDRSHSFASSSALSPQSFSLSGLTMNDLLHFAEEGAIAEYEQQVY
;
A
#
# COMPACT_ATOMS: atom_id res chain seq x y z
N GLU A 1 8.47 -16.36 -10.50
CA GLU A 1 8.60 -17.57 -9.65
C GLU A 1 7.45 -17.69 -8.65
N TYR A 2 7.20 -16.66 -7.84
CA TYR A 2 6.13 -16.68 -6.83
C TYR A 2 4.81 -16.02 -7.24
N GLY A 3 4.79 -15.29 -8.36
CA GLY A 3 3.58 -14.74 -8.99
C GLY A 3 3.07 -15.59 -10.15
N ASN A 4 2.00 -15.14 -10.79
CA ASN A 4 1.48 -15.69 -12.04
C ASN A 4 2.21 -15.10 -13.26
N THR A 5 1.94 -15.68 -14.44
CA THR A 5 2.58 -15.23 -15.69
C THR A 5 2.00 -13.90 -16.19
N ASP A 6 0.76 -13.63 -15.82
CA ASP A 6 -0.08 -12.48 -16.18
C ASP A 6 -0.21 -11.46 -15.04
N ASP A 7 0.55 -11.63 -13.96
CA ASP A 7 0.63 -10.62 -12.89
C ASP A 7 1.17 -9.30 -13.46
N PHE A 8 0.61 -8.20 -12.98
CA PHE A 8 1.07 -6.87 -13.35
C PHE A 8 1.99 -6.29 -12.28
N VAL A 9 3.09 -5.68 -12.73
CA VAL A 9 3.99 -4.90 -11.88
C VAL A 9 4.06 -3.49 -12.45
N GLY A 10 3.75 -2.50 -11.62
CA GLY A 10 3.79 -1.09 -12.00
C GLY A 10 4.66 -0.28 -11.05
N HIS A 11 5.35 0.72 -11.60
CA HIS A 11 6.00 1.77 -10.81
C HIS A 11 5.03 2.93 -10.65
N ILE A 12 4.82 3.34 -9.41
CA ILE A 12 3.91 4.43 -9.06
C ILE A 12 4.65 5.77 -9.13
N GLY A 13 5.84 5.82 -8.53
CA GLY A 13 6.69 7.00 -8.45
C GLY A 13 7.63 6.91 -7.25
N GLY A 14 8.79 7.58 -7.31
CA GLY A 14 9.79 7.49 -6.23
C GLY A 14 10.20 6.05 -5.95
N ASP A 15 10.05 5.62 -4.70
CA ASP A 15 10.31 4.26 -4.19
C ASP A 15 9.07 3.34 -4.17
N ASP A 16 7.94 3.78 -4.72
CA ASP A 16 6.65 3.08 -4.63
C ASP A 16 6.32 2.23 -5.86
N PHE A 17 5.91 0.98 -5.60
CA PHE A 17 5.54 -0.01 -6.61
C PHE A 17 4.18 -0.64 -6.30
N VAL A 18 3.49 -1.12 -7.34
CA VAL A 18 2.29 -1.95 -7.22
C VAL A 18 2.55 -3.32 -7.84
N VAL A 19 1.92 -4.34 -7.25
CA VAL A 19 1.78 -5.66 -7.86
C VAL A 19 0.30 -6.04 -7.83
N LEU A 20 -0.26 -6.37 -8.98
CA LEU A 20 -1.58 -7.00 -9.07
C LEU A 20 -1.37 -8.48 -9.33
N THR A 21 -1.93 -9.30 -8.45
CA THR A 21 -1.79 -10.76 -8.46
C THR A 21 -3.07 -11.41 -7.93
N THR A 22 -3.21 -12.71 -8.10
CA THR A 22 -4.30 -13.47 -7.48
C THR A 22 -4.11 -13.61 -5.97
N PRO A 23 -5.20 -13.75 -5.18
CA PRO A 23 -5.15 -13.85 -3.73
C PRO A 23 -4.22 -14.95 -3.20
N GLU A 24 -4.17 -16.10 -3.88
CA GLU A 24 -3.38 -17.27 -3.48
C GLU A 24 -1.87 -17.00 -3.57
N ARG A 25 -1.47 -16.07 -4.43
CA ARG A 25 -0.09 -15.67 -4.65
C ARG A 25 0.35 -14.49 -3.77
N ALA A 26 -0.58 -13.69 -3.25
CA ALA A 26 -0.27 -12.47 -2.52
C ALA A 26 0.68 -12.73 -1.33
N THR A 27 0.36 -13.68 -0.45
CA THR A 27 1.19 -13.99 0.72
C THR A 27 2.58 -14.53 0.39
N PRO A 28 2.75 -15.57 -0.44
CA PRO A 28 4.08 -16.05 -0.79
C PRO A 28 4.91 -14.98 -1.51
N LEU A 29 4.29 -14.16 -2.36
CA LEU A 29 4.95 -13.07 -3.07
C LEU A 29 5.43 -11.98 -2.11
N CYS A 30 4.59 -11.54 -1.15
CA CYS A 30 4.99 -10.57 -0.13
C CYS A 30 6.18 -11.06 0.71
N ARG A 31 6.16 -12.33 1.13
CA ARG A 31 7.26 -12.93 1.89
C ARG A 31 8.54 -12.96 1.09
N TYR A 32 8.48 -13.47 -0.13
CA TYR A 32 9.63 -13.54 -1.02
C TYR A 32 10.24 -12.16 -1.25
N ILE A 33 9.44 -11.17 -1.64
CA ILE A 33 9.92 -9.81 -1.88
C ILE A 33 10.56 -9.21 -0.63
N SER A 34 9.93 -9.36 0.54
CA SER A 34 10.46 -8.84 1.80
C SER A 34 11.80 -9.48 2.19
N GLU A 35 11.90 -10.80 2.09
CA GLU A 35 13.13 -11.55 2.38
C GLU A 35 14.25 -11.16 1.41
N ARG A 36 13.97 -11.10 0.10
CA ARG A 36 14.95 -10.72 -0.92
C ARG A 36 15.40 -9.28 -0.80
N TYR A 37 14.47 -8.35 -0.55
CA TYR A 37 14.82 -6.95 -0.31
C TYR A 37 15.74 -6.80 0.90
N LYS A 38 15.49 -7.55 1.98
CA LYS A 38 16.34 -7.51 3.17
C LYS A 38 17.76 -8.02 2.89
N GLU A 39 17.89 -9.11 2.13
CA GLU A 39 19.19 -9.66 1.74
C GLU A 39 19.97 -8.71 0.82
N GLU A 40 19.31 -8.18 -0.21
CA GLU A 40 19.95 -7.34 -1.21
C GLU A 40 20.28 -5.95 -0.67
N SER A 41 19.38 -5.34 0.11
CA SER A 41 19.65 -4.03 0.72
C SER A 41 20.78 -4.09 1.75
N ALA A 42 20.98 -5.22 2.44
CA ALA A 42 22.09 -5.39 3.37
C ALA A 42 23.47 -5.25 2.69
N LEU A 43 23.58 -5.62 1.41
CA LEU A 43 24.83 -5.51 0.64
C LEU A 43 25.25 -4.05 0.38
N LEU A 44 24.35 -3.09 0.59
CA LEU A 44 24.59 -1.67 0.40
C LEU A 44 25.20 -0.99 1.63
N TYR A 45 25.32 -1.70 2.75
CA TYR A 45 25.79 -1.16 4.02
C TYR A 45 27.13 -1.74 4.45
N HIS A 46 27.89 -0.96 5.21
CA HIS A 46 29.07 -1.47 5.89
C HIS A 46 28.67 -2.46 6.98
N SER A 47 29.54 -3.45 7.23
CA SER A 47 29.30 -4.48 8.26
C SER A 47 29.11 -3.90 9.66
N GLU A 48 29.73 -2.75 9.96
CA GLU A 48 29.52 -2.01 11.21
C GLU A 48 28.10 -1.44 11.33
N ASP A 49 27.57 -0.89 10.25
CA ASP A 49 26.22 -0.30 10.23
C ASP A 49 25.15 -1.38 10.29
N LEU A 50 25.38 -2.53 9.64
CA LEU A 50 24.54 -3.72 9.75
C LEU A 50 24.46 -4.22 11.19
N ARG A 51 25.62 -4.32 11.87
CA ARG A 51 25.67 -4.76 13.28
C ARG A 51 24.97 -3.78 14.21
N ARG A 52 25.06 -2.49 13.92
CA ARG A 52 24.39 -1.42 14.67
C ARG A 52 22.90 -1.27 14.33
N GLY A 53 22.45 -1.77 13.18
CA GLY A 53 21.09 -1.61 12.68
C GLY A 53 20.75 -0.18 12.24
N SER A 54 21.76 0.66 12.00
CA SER A 54 21.58 2.06 11.61
C SER A 54 22.83 2.65 10.96
N ILE A 55 22.65 3.67 10.11
CA ILE A 55 23.74 4.50 9.58
C ILE A 55 23.88 5.79 10.41
N SER A 56 25.13 6.16 10.67
CA SER A 56 25.44 7.42 11.34
C SER A 56 25.46 8.56 10.33
N GLY A 57 24.72 9.63 10.58
CA GLY A 57 24.69 10.78 9.71
C GLY A 57 24.37 12.06 10.46
N VAL A 58 24.02 13.10 9.70
CA VAL A 58 23.64 14.41 10.23
C VAL A 58 22.22 14.74 9.77
N ASP A 59 21.36 15.13 10.69
CA ASP A 59 19.98 15.53 10.37
C ASP A 59 19.93 16.87 9.62
N ARG A 60 18.74 17.26 9.16
CA ARG A 60 18.53 18.53 8.43
C ARG A 60 18.84 19.79 9.27
N LYS A 61 19.04 19.64 10.58
CA LYS A 61 19.40 20.72 11.52
C LYS A 61 20.89 20.68 11.90
N GLY A 62 21.70 19.86 11.24
CA GLY A 62 23.13 19.77 11.50
C GLY A 62 23.51 18.92 12.72
N ARG A 63 22.57 18.15 13.30
CA ARG A 63 22.81 17.36 14.51
C ARG A 63 23.14 15.90 14.17
N PRO A 64 24.07 15.24 14.88
CA PRO A 64 24.31 13.81 14.72
C PRO A 64 23.01 13.00 14.92
N TYR A 65 22.73 12.08 14.01
CA TYR A 65 21.53 11.25 14.03
C TYR A 65 21.85 9.82 13.53
N GLN A 66 21.18 8.83 14.12
CA GLN A 66 21.24 7.44 13.68
C GLN A 66 20.01 7.15 12.85
N PHE A 67 20.19 6.96 11.54
CA PHE A 67 19.10 6.60 10.64
C PHE A 67 18.96 5.08 10.62
N PRO A 68 17.75 4.52 10.82
CA PRO A 68 17.52 3.10 10.61
C PRO A 68 17.98 2.66 9.21
N LEU A 69 18.37 1.39 9.08
CA LEU A 69 18.59 0.81 7.75
C LEU A 69 17.31 0.84 6.94
N VAL A 70 17.45 0.90 5.62
CA VAL A 70 16.28 0.90 4.72
C VAL A 70 15.48 -0.38 4.89
N SER A 71 14.16 -0.24 4.88
CA SER A 71 13.22 -1.35 4.92
C SER A 71 12.15 -1.17 3.85
N LEU A 72 11.51 -2.29 3.49
CA LEU A 72 10.39 -2.31 2.56
C LEU A 72 9.11 -2.60 3.33
N SER A 73 8.07 -1.79 3.10
CA SER A 73 6.73 -2.03 3.63
C SER A 73 5.77 -2.42 2.51
N ILE A 74 4.96 -3.46 2.75
CA ILE A 74 4.01 -4.00 1.77
C ILE A 74 2.60 -3.95 2.36
N GLY A 75 1.74 -3.14 1.73
CA GLY A 75 0.30 -3.11 2.01
C GLY A 75 -0.45 -4.02 1.04
N VAL A 76 -1.37 -4.85 1.55
CA VAL A 76 -2.14 -5.80 0.74
C VAL A 76 -3.64 -5.52 0.88
N VAL A 77 -4.29 -5.32 -0.27
CA VAL A 77 -5.74 -5.25 -0.40
C VAL A 77 -6.20 -6.46 -1.20
N ASN A 78 -7.18 -7.19 -0.68
CA ASN A 78 -7.73 -8.39 -1.31
C ASN A 78 -9.25 -8.24 -1.45
N ASN A 79 -9.78 -8.54 -2.63
CA ASN A 79 -11.21 -8.48 -2.92
C ASN A 79 -12.04 -9.61 -2.25
N GLN A 80 -11.37 -10.62 -1.67
CA GLN A 80 -12.00 -11.68 -0.89
C GLN A 80 -12.31 -11.25 0.55
N THR A 81 -11.47 -10.39 1.13
CA THR A 81 -11.64 -9.87 2.49
C THR A 81 -12.32 -8.51 2.51
N CYS A 82 -12.24 -7.72 1.45
CA CYS A 82 -12.97 -6.47 1.32
C CYS A 82 -13.59 -6.42 -0.07
N ARG A 83 -14.79 -5.85 -0.24
CA ARG A 83 -15.42 -5.73 -1.56
C ARG A 83 -15.47 -4.26 -1.97
N PRO A 84 -14.34 -3.67 -2.39
CA PRO A 84 -14.36 -2.28 -2.82
C PRO A 84 -15.27 -2.12 -4.03
N HIS A 85 -16.07 -1.06 -4.02
CA HIS A 85 -17.06 -0.74 -5.04
C HIS A 85 -16.53 0.24 -6.09
N SER A 86 -15.35 0.83 -5.86
CA SER A 86 -14.75 1.81 -6.75
C SER A 86 -13.22 1.73 -6.71
N ILE A 87 -12.59 2.32 -7.73
CA ILE A 87 -11.13 2.41 -7.80
C ILE A 87 -10.57 3.35 -6.73
N GLN A 88 -11.32 4.40 -6.38
CA GLN A 88 -11.00 5.33 -5.29
C GLN A 88 -10.92 4.58 -3.96
N GLU A 89 -11.87 3.68 -3.73
CA GLU A 89 -11.87 2.84 -2.53
C GLU A 89 -10.67 1.88 -2.49
N VAL A 90 -10.35 1.21 -3.61
CA VAL A 90 -9.13 0.37 -3.70
C VAL A 90 -7.88 1.19 -3.35
N SER A 91 -7.79 2.41 -3.87
CA SER A 91 -6.67 3.31 -3.63
C SER A 91 -6.56 3.71 -2.15
N GLY A 92 -7.67 4.12 -1.54
CA GLY A 92 -7.70 4.44 -0.10
C GLY A 92 -7.33 3.25 0.78
N LEU A 93 -7.86 2.06 0.48
CA LEU A 93 -7.51 0.83 1.18
C LEU A 93 -6.02 0.48 1.04
N ALA A 94 -5.44 0.69 -0.15
CA ALA A 94 -4.03 0.41 -0.39
C ALA A 94 -3.12 1.39 0.37
N ALA A 95 -3.47 2.67 0.38
CA ALA A 95 -2.77 3.69 1.15
C ALA A 95 -2.80 3.37 2.66
N GLU A 96 -3.95 2.98 3.19
CA GLU A 96 -4.10 2.55 4.57
C GLU A 96 -3.29 1.28 4.87
N ALA A 97 -3.35 0.27 4.00
CA ALA A 97 -2.58 -0.97 4.16
C ALA A 97 -1.09 -0.66 4.24
N LYS A 98 -0.60 0.22 3.36
CA LYS A 98 0.79 0.67 3.32
C LYS A 98 1.16 1.43 4.60
N ARG A 99 0.29 2.30 5.11
CA ARG A 99 0.49 3.02 6.38
C ARG A 99 0.60 2.03 7.55
N ASN A 100 -0.32 1.07 7.63
CA ASN A 100 -0.31 0.03 8.66
C ASN A 100 0.96 -0.83 8.57
N ALA A 101 1.39 -1.17 7.35
CA ALA A 101 2.62 -1.90 7.12
C ALA A 101 3.85 -1.15 7.66
N LYS A 102 3.97 0.16 7.40
CA LYS A 102 5.05 1.02 7.92
C LYS A 102 5.12 1.10 9.44
N GLN A 103 4.02 0.82 10.14
CA GLN A 103 3.93 0.83 11.61
C GLN A 103 4.03 -0.59 12.22
N SER A 104 4.01 -1.62 11.39
CA SER A 104 4.01 -3.01 11.83
C SER A 104 5.44 -3.56 11.96
N THR A 105 5.63 -4.51 12.88
CA THR A 105 6.92 -5.20 13.04
C THR A 105 7.27 -6.09 11.83
N SER A 106 6.28 -6.62 11.12
CA SER A 106 6.47 -7.45 9.94
C SER A 106 6.77 -6.66 8.67
N ASN A 107 6.52 -5.34 8.68
CA ASN A 107 6.43 -4.50 7.49
C ASN A 107 5.42 -4.98 6.44
N ILE A 108 4.50 -5.87 6.80
CA ILE A 108 3.46 -6.40 5.90
C ILE A 108 2.12 -6.26 6.62
N SER A 109 1.15 -5.63 5.97
CA SER A 109 -0.19 -5.45 6.51
C SER A 109 -1.26 -5.80 5.47
N TYR A 110 -2.29 -6.52 5.93
CA TYR A 110 -3.46 -6.88 5.14
C TYR A 110 -4.65 -6.11 5.69
N ILE A 111 -5.45 -5.52 4.82
CA ILE A 111 -6.71 -4.89 5.26
C ILE A 111 -7.74 -5.98 5.60
N SER A 112 -8.32 -5.85 6.81
CA SER A 112 -9.40 -6.71 7.30
C SER A 112 -10.78 -6.04 7.14
N SER A 113 -11.80 -6.87 6.90
CA SER A 113 -13.18 -6.50 6.53
C SER A 113 -14.04 -5.79 7.58
N GLN A 114 -13.49 -5.32 8.71
CA GLN A 114 -14.33 -4.74 9.78
C GLN A 114 -15.04 -3.42 9.39
N ARG A 115 -15.05 -3.06 8.09
CA ARG A 115 -15.65 -1.87 7.49
C ARG A 115 -16.97 -2.08 6.75
N ASP A 116 -17.57 -3.27 6.77
CA ASP A 116 -18.89 -3.51 6.14
C ASP A 116 -20.03 -2.59 6.66
N LYS A 117 -19.81 -1.79 7.72
CA LYS A 117 -20.84 -0.91 8.31
C LYS A 117 -20.70 0.60 8.04
N VAL A 118 -19.56 1.11 7.55
CA VAL A 118 -19.34 2.57 7.54
C VAL A 118 -19.56 3.20 6.15
N TYR A 119 -19.30 2.48 5.07
CA TYR A 119 -19.50 3.00 3.70
C TYR A 119 -20.91 2.77 3.14
N SER A 120 -21.67 1.82 3.69
CA SER A 120 -23.09 1.63 3.32
C SER A 120 -23.97 2.81 3.74
N ASP A 121 -23.56 3.60 4.74
CA ASP A 121 -24.38 4.67 5.30
C ASP A 121 -24.12 6.05 4.64
N ARG A 122 -22.91 6.26 4.08
CA ARG A 122 -22.59 7.50 3.35
C ARG A 122 -23.12 7.56 1.91
N SER A 123 -23.63 6.44 1.40
CA SER A 123 -24.18 6.32 0.04
C SER A 123 -25.66 6.72 -0.06
N HIS A 124 -26.33 7.03 1.06
CA HIS A 124 -27.78 7.27 1.10
C HIS A 124 -28.20 8.75 1.21
N SER A 125 -27.42 9.67 0.65
CA SER A 125 -27.87 11.07 0.53
C SER A 125 -27.66 11.70 -0.85
N PHE A 126 -27.72 10.95 -1.96
CA PHE A 126 -28.08 11.54 -3.26
C PHE A 126 -28.86 10.55 -4.13
N ALA A 127 -30.18 10.76 -4.15
CA ALA A 127 -31.17 10.45 -5.18
C ALA A 127 -31.24 9.03 -5.83
N SER A 128 -32.40 8.43 -5.65
CA SER A 128 -32.96 7.33 -6.44
C SER A 128 -32.97 7.60 -7.95
N SER A 129 -32.49 6.66 -8.77
CA SER A 129 -33.24 6.12 -9.93
C SER A 129 -32.48 5.02 -10.68
N SER A 130 -33.21 3.94 -10.96
CA SER A 130 -32.97 2.86 -11.94
C SER A 130 -31.71 1.98 -11.81
N ALA A 131 -31.96 0.70 -11.57
CA ALA A 131 -31.03 -0.41 -11.60
C ALA A 131 -30.27 -0.51 -12.93
N LEU A 132 -28.94 -0.62 -12.85
CA LEU A 132 -28.08 -1.13 -13.91
C LEU A 132 -27.21 -2.25 -13.32
N SER A 133 -27.15 -3.36 -14.05
CA SER A 133 -26.40 -4.59 -13.74
C SER A 133 -24.90 -4.33 -13.50
N PRO A 134 -24.20 -5.18 -12.73
CA PRO A 134 -22.76 -5.04 -12.54
C PRO A 134 -22.03 -5.31 -13.86
N GLN A 135 -21.61 -4.24 -14.53
CA GLN A 135 -20.74 -4.33 -15.70
C GLN A 135 -19.32 -4.70 -15.25
N SER A 136 -18.72 -5.66 -15.94
CA SER A 136 -17.31 -6.03 -15.78
C SER A 136 -16.42 -4.85 -16.14
N PHE A 137 -15.61 -4.37 -15.20
CA PHE A 137 -14.64 -3.30 -15.45
C PHE A 137 -13.38 -3.86 -16.10
N SER A 138 -13.02 -3.33 -17.28
CA SER A 138 -11.74 -3.57 -17.93
C SER A 138 -10.71 -2.56 -17.44
N LEU A 139 -9.57 -3.04 -16.94
CA LEU A 139 -8.44 -2.24 -16.45
C LEU A 139 -7.57 -1.65 -17.59
N SER A 140 -7.96 -1.79 -18.85
CA SER A 140 -7.13 -1.51 -20.02
C SER A 140 -6.89 -0.02 -20.34
N GLY A 141 -7.15 0.92 -19.43
CA GLY A 141 -7.07 2.35 -19.75
C GLY A 141 -6.91 3.34 -18.60
N LEU A 142 -6.71 2.88 -17.36
CA LEU A 142 -6.45 3.78 -16.23
C LEU A 142 -4.95 4.01 -16.07
N THR A 143 -4.54 5.26 -15.90
CA THR A 143 -3.14 5.59 -15.66
C THR A 143 -2.84 5.58 -14.16
N MET A 144 -1.60 5.28 -13.78
CA MET A 144 -1.19 5.26 -12.37
C MET A 144 -1.35 6.62 -11.67
N ASN A 145 -1.29 7.72 -12.43
CA ASN A 145 -1.54 9.06 -11.90
C ASN A 145 -2.97 9.22 -11.38
N ASP A 146 -3.94 8.54 -12.00
CA ASP A 146 -5.33 8.57 -11.56
C ASP A 146 -5.46 7.86 -10.20
N LEU A 147 -4.79 6.72 -10.01
CA LEU A 147 -4.78 5.99 -8.73
C LEU A 147 -4.16 6.81 -7.59
N LEU A 148 -3.08 7.52 -7.89
CA LEU A 148 -2.34 8.36 -6.94
C LEU A 148 -3.12 9.60 -6.50
N HIS A 149 -3.73 10.32 -7.43
CA HIS A 149 -4.54 11.49 -7.11
C HIS A 149 -5.61 11.12 -6.08
N PHE A 150 -6.27 9.97 -6.27
CA PHE A 150 -7.29 9.50 -5.33
C PHE A 150 -6.71 8.97 -3.99
N ALA A 151 -5.49 8.43 -3.97
CA ALA A 151 -4.82 7.99 -2.75
C ALA A 151 -4.45 9.18 -1.85
N GLU A 152 -3.88 10.23 -2.46
CA GLU A 152 -3.43 11.43 -1.78
C GLU A 152 -4.61 12.27 -1.29
N GLU A 153 -5.67 12.44 -2.09
CA GLU A 153 -6.89 13.14 -1.65
C GLU A 153 -7.57 12.44 -0.47
N GLY A 154 -7.65 11.11 -0.48
CA GLY A 154 -8.22 10.34 0.63
C GLY A 154 -7.40 10.45 1.91
N ALA A 155 -6.06 10.43 1.80
CA ALA A 155 -5.16 10.58 2.93
C ALA A 155 -5.14 12.01 3.51
N ILE A 156 -5.29 13.04 2.66
CA ILE A 156 -5.33 14.45 3.08
C ILE A 156 -6.65 14.78 3.79
N ALA A 157 -7.78 14.27 3.30
CA ALA A 157 -9.10 14.51 3.92
C ALA A 157 -9.21 13.94 5.34
N GLU A 158 -8.50 12.86 5.67
CA GLU A 158 -8.44 12.31 7.03
C GLU A 158 -7.45 13.07 7.94
N TYR A 159 -6.38 13.66 7.39
CA TYR A 159 -5.40 14.42 8.16
C TYR A 159 -5.98 15.73 8.71
N GLU A 160 -6.88 16.39 7.97
CA GLU A 160 -7.56 17.61 8.45
C GLU A 160 -8.58 17.34 9.57
N GLN A 161 -9.10 16.11 9.71
CA GLN A 161 -10.03 15.73 10.79
C GLN A 161 -9.34 15.32 12.09
N GLN A 162 -8.02 15.10 12.09
CA GLN A 162 -7.25 14.77 13.29
C GLN A 162 -6.52 15.97 13.90
N VAL A 163 -6.63 17.17 13.30
CA VAL A 163 -5.92 18.39 13.71
C VAL A 163 -6.86 19.48 14.26
N TYR A 164 -8.15 19.18 14.44
CA TYR A 164 -9.11 20.05 15.16
C TYR A 164 -9.87 19.32 16.26
#